data_AF-A0A8T8DYF5-F1
#
_entry.id   AF-A0A8T8DYF5-F1
#
_cell.length_a   1.000
_cell.length_b   1.000
_cell.length_c   1.000
_cell.angle_alpha   90.00
_cell.angle_beta   90.00
_cell.angle_gamma   90.00
#
_symmetry.space_group_name_H-M   'P 1'
#
loop_
_entity.id
_entity.type
_entity.pdbx_description
1 polymer ?
#
loop_
_entity_poly.entity_id
_entity_poly.type
_entity_poly.pdbx_seq_one_letter_code
_entity_poly.pdbx_strand_id
1 'polypeptide(L)'
;MTNKNDSNDGVARRSVLAAGGVTTLGALVGGVGAANGSTVTRQEEGGGTADSSRDVTVRQESGNAVYWVLPGERRLSPQVFGTPDTPRRGSDLLESRIEEAKGLPEPLDEAIPQLLQDLPPLVAAPEEARKPIEDGESAGIAQERFTEPTLYSDEAEVTSGSFEITYGDRQPYDLPGEPGDTSDTVDFNARFTDPAGNEYELEHDHVVQPPIPGYETGGGVLSGGWLHGITGTGSPLFPRVYTYGASWGVGDVRINGEVATEDGFRVIHFMTTQTVRDERYRMALDEEMPLAPDETIAGQVHHTHGVVLPIRPTPDGPVYDPVPTAMELPNGETQPFIHAMWEQDEIVKGPFADWEFPGQAEGETGGEETTGGNADFQLRGEASAWQGAAPEAVAGEENPPLQLEAGTEYTLIWENADGLQHNFAIQNGNGEDLLATEFVGEEGATQTVTFTASEEMSEYYCQVHPRSMQGAIEIGN
;
A
#
# COMPACT_ATOMS: atom_id res chain seq x y z
N MET A 1 -35.99 58.43 12.42
CA MET A 1 -36.59 59.15 13.56
C MET A 1 -35.62 59.05 14.73
N THR A 2 -35.34 60.20 15.33
CA THR A 2 -34.39 60.47 16.40
C THR A 2 -34.58 59.62 17.65
N ASN A 3 -33.47 59.16 18.25
CA ASN A 3 -33.26 59.32 19.69
C ASN A 3 -31.77 59.38 20.01
N LYS A 4 -31.37 60.53 20.56
CA LYS A 4 -30.12 60.75 21.30
C LYS A 4 -30.35 60.35 22.76
N ASN A 5 -29.34 59.77 23.40
CA ASN A 5 -29.02 60.16 24.76
C ASN A 5 -27.52 59.98 25.00
N ASP A 6 -26.86 61.08 25.36
CA ASP A 6 -25.47 61.16 25.77
C ASP A 6 -25.33 60.77 27.25
N SER A 7 -24.24 60.10 27.64
CA SER A 7 -23.42 60.55 28.78
C SER A 7 -22.01 59.94 28.70
N ASN A 8 -21.06 60.80 28.97
CA ASN A 8 -19.61 60.66 28.89
C ASN A 8 -19.03 60.50 30.31
N ASP A 9 -17.76 60.08 30.39
CA ASP A 9 -16.78 60.17 31.52
C ASP A 9 -16.04 58.82 31.60
N GLY A 10 -14.71 58.68 31.50
CA GLY A 10 -13.60 59.63 31.54
C GLY A 10 -12.48 59.03 32.40
N VAL A 11 -11.25 58.98 31.84
CA VAL A 11 -9.94 58.92 32.56
C VAL A 11 -9.58 57.54 33.16
N ALA A 12 -8.37 56.95 33.04
CA ALA A 12 -7.01 57.47 32.95
C ALA A 12 -6.03 56.49 32.26
N ARG A 13 -4.97 57.06 31.69
CA ARG A 13 -3.73 56.41 31.23
C ARG A 13 -2.88 55.90 32.39
N ARG A 14 -2.08 54.85 32.16
CA ARG A 14 -0.64 54.80 32.52
C ARG A 14 0.06 53.58 31.91
N SER A 15 1.01 53.89 31.03
CA SER A 15 2.12 53.06 30.58
C SER A 15 3.27 53.12 31.59
N VAL A 16 3.99 52.01 31.84
CA VAL A 16 5.43 51.99 32.21
C VAL A 16 6.07 50.66 31.75
N LEU A 17 7.26 50.82 31.17
CA LEU A 17 8.22 49.87 30.61
C LEU A 17 9.10 49.15 31.65
N ALA A 18 9.76 48.09 31.15
CA ALA A 18 11.17 47.68 31.39
C ALA A 18 11.52 46.70 32.54
N ALA A 19 11.89 45.49 32.09
CA ALA A 19 13.21 44.86 32.16
C ALA A 19 13.90 44.56 33.52
N GLY A 20 14.32 43.29 33.64
CA GLY A 20 15.67 42.92 34.06
C GLY A 20 15.84 42.38 35.48
N GLY A 21 16.51 41.22 35.59
CA GLY A 21 17.27 40.86 36.80
C GLY A 21 17.18 39.40 37.25
N VAL A 22 18.20 38.62 36.88
CA VAL A 22 18.57 37.31 37.46
C VAL A 22 19.20 37.52 38.84
N THR A 23 18.91 36.65 39.82
CA THR A 23 19.88 36.11 40.82
C THR A 23 19.27 35.03 41.72
N THR A 24 20.13 34.11 42.14
CA THR A 24 19.90 32.76 42.68
C THR A 24 19.98 32.67 44.22
N LEU A 25 19.49 31.53 44.74
CA LEU A 25 19.84 30.80 45.98
C LEU A 25 19.28 31.28 47.35
N GLY A 26 18.61 30.37 48.06
CA GLY A 26 18.44 30.44 49.52
C GLY A 26 17.31 29.59 50.09
N ALA A 27 17.64 28.44 50.69
CA ALA A 27 16.75 27.35 51.09
C ALA A 27 15.98 27.51 52.44
N LEU A 28 14.82 26.83 52.50
CA LEU A 28 14.19 26.05 53.60
C LEU A 28 13.64 26.72 54.88
N VAL A 29 12.32 26.55 55.11
CA VAL A 29 11.61 25.83 56.20
C VAL A 29 10.12 25.87 55.80
N GLY A 30 9.37 24.80 55.50
CA GLY A 30 9.02 23.66 56.35
C GLY A 30 7.51 23.75 56.69
N GLY A 31 6.67 22.98 56.00
CA GLY A 31 5.21 22.94 56.24
C GLY A 31 4.54 21.81 55.48
N VAL A 32 4.21 20.74 56.20
CA VAL A 32 3.68 19.45 55.75
C VAL A 32 2.24 19.57 55.21
N GLY A 33 1.97 18.94 54.07
CA GLY A 33 0.61 18.74 53.54
C GLY A 33 0.63 17.74 52.40
N ALA A 34 0.14 16.53 52.66
CA ALA A 34 0.14 15.38 51.76
C ALA A 34 -0.75 15.59 50.52
N ALA A 35 -0.24 15.23 49.34
CA ALA A 35 -1.06 14.84 48.20
C ALA A 35 -0.24 13.93 47.26
N ASN A 36 -0.84 12.80 46.90
CA ASN A 36 -0.32 11.80 45.98
C ASN A 36 0.07 12.41 44.63
N GLY A 37 1.30 12.17 44.20
CA GLY A 37 1.78 12.47 42.86
C GLY A 37 3.05 11.67 42.60
N SER A 38 2.90 10.54 41.91
CA SER A 38 4.01 9.71 41.46
C SER A 38 4.92 10.54 40.57
N THR A 39 6.03 10.99 41.14
CA THR A 39 7.08 11.76 40.49
C THR A 39 8.02 10.74 39.84
N VAL A 40 8.00 10.68 38.52
CA VAL A 40 9.04 9.99 37.74
C VAL A 40 10.34 10.73 37.98
N THR A 41 11.30 10.06 38.60
CA THR A 41 12.67 10.53 38.81
C THR A 41 13.37 10.68 37.47
N ARG A 42 13.77 11.92 37.16
CA ARG A 42 14.71 12.27 36.09
C ARG A 42 16.07 11.64 36.40
N GLN A 43 16.52 10.74 35.53
CA GLN A 43 17.89 10.24 35.51
C GLN A 43 18.62 10.99 34.40
N GLU A 44 19.51 11.90 34.78
CA GLU A 44 20.55 12.45 33.89
C GLU A 44 21.80 11.60 34.08
N GLU A 45 22.11 10.72 33.13
CA GLU A 45 23.47 10.24 32.87
C GLU A 45 23.65 10.07 31.36
N GLY A 46 24.78 10.61 30.86
CA GLY A 46 25.03 10.83 29.44
C GLY A 46 25.51 9.61 28.65
N GLY A 47 25.29 9.72 27.34
CA GLY A 47 25.74 8.81 26.28
C GLY A 47 24.78 8.96 25.11
N GLY A 48 25.24 9.54 23.99
CA GLY A 48 24.40 9.74 22.82
C GLY A 48 23.99 8.41 22.21
N THR A 49 22.78 7.97 22.52
CA THR A 49 22.02 7.01 21.71
C THR A 49 20.77 7.76 21.28
N ALA A 50 20.58 7.94 19.96
CA ALA A 50 19.31 8.37 19.43
C ALA A 50 18.21 7.49 20.04
N ASP A 51 17.08 8.08 20.43
CA ASP A 51 15.96 7.33 20.99
C ASP A 51 15.40 6.38 19.92
N SER A 52 15.92 5.16 19.88
CA SER A 52 15.58 4.13 18.90
C SER A 52 14.30 3.38 19.27
N SER A 53 13.52 3.87 20.23
CA SER A 53 12.33 3.19 20.75
C SER A 53 11.15 3.17 19.77
N ARG A 54 11.24 3.94 18.68
CA ARG A 54 10.23 4.03 17.62
C ARG A 54 10.72 3.63 16.23
N ASP A 55 11.85 2.94 16.18
CA ASP A 55 12.33 2.41 14.90
C ASP A 55 11.51 1.19 14.50
N VAL A 56 11.05 1.19 13.24
CA VAL A 56 10.46 0.01 12.62
C VAL A 56 11.33 -0.36 11.42
N THR A 57 11.93 -1.55 11.45
CA THR A 57 12.72 -2.10 10.33
C THR A 57 11.95 -3.25 9.71
N VAL A 58 11.79 -3.21 8.40
CA VAL A 58 11.02 -4.17 7.62
C VAL A 58 11.82 -4.56 6.38
N ARG A 59 11.75 -5.82 5.98
CA ARG A 59 12.46 -6.30 4.80
C ARG A 59 11.68 -7.40 4.08
N GLN A 60 11.97 -7.58 2.80
CA GLN A 60 11.68 -8.80 2.06
C GLN A 60 12.94 -9.19 1.27
N GLU A 61 13.36 -10.43 1.42
CA GLU A 61 14.52 -10.99 0.71
C GLU A 61 14.16 -11.29 -0.76
N SER A 62 15.18 -11.36 -1.61
CA SER A 62 15.01 -11.79 -3.00
C SER A 62 14.52 -13.24 -3.08
N GLY A 63 13.61 -13.53 -4.01
CA GLY A 63 13.02 -14.86 -4.21
C GLY A 63 11.55 -14.92 -3.84
N ASN A 64 11.10 -14.01 -2.96
CA ASN A 64 9.67 -13.79 -2.70
C ASN A 64 9.05 -12.91 -3.79
N ALA A 65 7.75 -13.04 -3.98
CA ALA A 65 7.03 -12.30 -5.01
C ALA A 65 6.99 -10.80 -4.71
N VAL A 66 7.16 -10.00 -5.76
CA VAL A 66 6.82 -8.57 -5.77
C VAL A 66 5.69 -8.39 -6.76
N TYR A 67 4.72 -7.55 -6.45
CA TYR A 67 3.65 -7.25 -7.40
C TYR A 67 3.78 -5.83 -7.90
N TRP A 68 3.90 -5.69 -9.22
CA TRP A 68 3.83 -4.42 -9.91
C TRP A 68 2.36 -4.07 -10.19
N VAL A 69 1.85 -3.03 -9.54
CA VAL A 69 0.45 -2.59 -9.70
C VAL A 69 0.34 -1.76 -10.99
N LEU A 70 -0.61 -2.15 -11.83
CA LEU A 70 -0.94 -1.49 -13.09
C LEU A 70 -2.02 -0.42 -12.89
N PRO A 71 -2.06 0.61 -13.74
CA PRO A 71 -3.10 1.63 -13.69
C PRO A 71 -4.47 1.04 -14.02
N GLY A 72 -5.49 1.36 -13.22
CA GLY A 72 -6.84 0.86 -13.45
C GLY A 72 -7.90 1.51 -12.58
N GLU A 73 -9.15 1.09 -12.79
CA GLU A 73 -10.30 1.58 -12.03
C GLU A 73 -10.22 1.15 -10.55
N ARG A 74 -10.89 1.89 -9.67
CA ARG A 74 -10.95 1.59 -8.24
C ARG A 74 -12.39 1.55 -7.74
N ARG A 75 -12.83 0.42 -7.17
CA ARG A 75 -14.10 0.34 -6.43
C ARG A 75 -14.09 1.31 -5.25
N LEU A 76 -15.22 1.99 -5.01
CA LEU A 76 -15.32 3.01 -3.97
C LEU A 76 -16.08 2.51 -2.75
N SER A 77 -15.48 2.68 -1.58
CA SER A 77 -16.10 2.38 -0.28
C SER A 77 -17.29 3.33 -0.02
N PRO A 78 -18.51 2.83 0.19
CA PRO A 78 -19.64 3.67 0.58
C PRO A 78 -19.43 4.44 1.91
N GLN A 79 -18.66 3.88 2.85
CA GLN A 79 -18.31 4.53 4.12
C GLN A 79 -17.44 5.77 3.90
N VAL A 80 -16.49 5.70 2.97
CA VAL A 80 -15.57 6.80 2.64
C VAL A 80 -16.20 7.81 1.70
N PHE A 81 -16.80 7.32 0.61
CA PHE A 81 -17.22 8.11 -0.55
C PHE A 81 -18.72 8.36 -0.64
N GLY A 82 -19.52 7.79 0.26
CA GLY A 82 -20.97 7.91 0.25
C GLY A 82 -21.63 7.04 -0.83
N THR A 83 -22.86 7.39 -1.18
CA THR A 83 -23.62 6.76 -2.26
C THR A 83 -23.82 7.76 -3.40
N PRO A 84 -24.26 7.33 -4.61
CA PRO A 84 -24.57 8.26 -5.69
C PRO A 84 -25.55 9.39 -5.29
N ASP A 85 -26.50 9.09 -4.40
CA ASP A 85 -27.49 10.07 -3.90
C ASP A 85 -26.93 11.00 -2.80
N THR A 86 -25.84 10.62 -2.14
CA THR A 86 -25.21 11.39 -1.06
C THR A 86 -23.70 11.18 -1.10
N PRO A 87 -23.02 11.74 -2.12
CA PRO A 87 -21.60 11.55 -2.29
C PRO A 87 -20.82 12.28 -1.19
N ARG A 88 -19.64 11.78 -0.90
CA ARG A 88 -18.67 12.31 0.07
C ARG A 88 -17.28 12.26 -0.53
N ARG A 89 -16.37 13.10 -0.02
CA ARG A 89 -14.96 13.16 -0.46
C ARG A 89 -14.81 13.27 -1.98
N GLY A 90 -15.74 13.97 -2.61
CA GLY A 90 -15.70 14.33 -4.03
C GLY A 90 -15.32 15.79 -4.22
N SER A 91 -15.93 16.45 -5.20
CA SER A 91 -15.57 17.80 -5.65
C SER A 91 -15.65 18.84 -4.53
N ASP A 92 -16.65 18.78 -3.65
CA ASP A 92 -16.77 19.73 -2.53
C ASP A 92 -15.56 19.68 -1.58
N LEU A 93 -15.03 18.47 -1.31
CA LEU A 93 -13.83 18.32 -0.49
C LEU A 93 -12.59 18.83 -1.24
N LEU A 94 -12.47 18.49 -2.52
CA LEU A 94 -11.37 18.95 -3.36
C LEU A 94 -11.29 20.48 -3.39
N GLU A 95 -12.41 21.15 -3.65
CA GLU A 95 -12.51 22.61 -3.66
C GLU A 95 -12.14 23.20 -2.30
N SER A 96 -12.58 22.60 -1.20
CA SER A 96 -12.20 23.03 0.16
C SER A 96 -10.68 22.94 0.38
N ARG A 97 -10.05 21.85 -0.03
CA ARG A 97 -8.59 21.66 0.11
C ARG A 97 -7.80 22.62 -0.78
N ILE A 98 -8.27 22.88 -1.99
CA ILE A 98 -7.69 23.89 -2.90
C ILE A 98 -7.77 25.28 -2.27
N GLU A 99 -8.89 25.64 -1.63
CA GLU A 99 -9.03 26.93 -0.97
C GLU A 99 -8.16 27.04 0.28
N GLU A 100 -8.06 25.98 1.09
CA GLU A 100 -7.12 25.90 2.22
C GLU A 100 -5.66 26.08 1.76
N ALA A 101 -5.30 25.46 0.64
CA ALA A 101 -3.94 25.50 0.09
C ALA A 101 -3.50 26.91 -0.32
N LYS A 102 -4.42 27.79 -0.75
CA LYS A 102 -4.10 29.21 -1.06
C LYS A 102 -3.67 30.01 0.18
N GLY A 103 -3.87 29.48 1.38
CA GLY A 103 -3.41 30.07 2.63
C GLY A 103 -1.97 29.70 3.01
N LEU A 104 -1.29 28.83 2.25
CA LEU A 104 0.08 28.43 2.50
C LEU A 104 1.07 29.58 2.22
N PRO A 105 2.33 29.49 2.69
CA PRO A 105 3.36 30.46 2.32
C PRO A 105 3.75 30.37 0.85
N GLU A 106 4.10 31.50 0.22
CA GLU A 106 4.70 31.50 -1.13
C GLU A 106 5.98 30.62 -1.16
N PRO A 107 6.18 29.79 -2.20
CA PRO A 107 5.37 29.66 -3.43
C PRO A 107 4.26 28.59 -3.38
N LEU A 108 4.02 27.96 -2.22
CA LEU A 108 3.10 26.84 -2.09
C LEU A 108 1.62 27.22 -2.22
N ASP A 109 1.30 28.49 -2.01
CA ASP A 109 -0.04 29.06 -2.19
C ASP A 109 -0.55 29.00 -3.64
N GLU A 110 0.35 28.88 -4.62
CA GLU A 110 0.01 28.65 -6.03
C GLU A 110 0.26 27.19 -6.44
N ALA A 111 1.38 26.60 -6.02
CA ALA A 111 1.77 25.25 -6.43
C ALA A 111 0.82 24.16 -5.93
N ILE A 112 0.40 24.22 -4.65
CA ILE A 112 -0.46 23.17 -4.07
C ILE A 112 -1.88 23.19 -4.63
N PRO A 113 -2.55 24.36 -4.79
CA PRO A 113 -3.81 24.41 -5.52
C PRO A 113 -3.74 23.83 -6.92
N GLN A 114 -2.66 24.06 -7.66
CA GLN A 114 -2.47 23.51 -9.00
C GLN A 114 -2.26 22.00 -8.96
N LEU A 115 -1.38 21.51 -8.07
CA LEU A 115 -1.15 20.09 -7.89
C LEU A 115 -2.43 19.32 -7.53
N LEU A 116 -3.29 19.88 -6.67
CA LEU A 116 -4.57 19.25 -6.32
C LEU A 116 -5.57 19.23 -7.48
N GLN A 117 -5.51 20.20 -8.40
CA GLN A 117 -6.31 20.17 -9.63
C GLN A 117 -5.80 19.11 -10.61
N ASP A 118 -4.48 18.96 -10.72
CA ASP A 118 -3.85 18.01 -11.65
C ASP A 118 -3.87 16.57 -11.13
N LEU A 119 -3.87 16.40 -9.80
CA LEU A 119 -3.90 15.09 -9.13
C LEU A 119 -4.95 15.05 -7.97
N PRO A 120 -6.25 15.18 -8.26
CA PRO A 120 -7.31 15.13 -7.25
C PRO A 120 -7.28 13.92 -6.30
N PRO A 121 -6.92 12.70 -6.76
CA PRO A 121 -6.82 11.52 -5.90
C PRO A 121 -5.94 11.66 -4.66
N LEU A 122 -5.07 12.67 -4.56
CA LEU A 122 -4.34 12.96 -3.32
C LEU A 122 -5.27 13.21 -2.12
N VAL A 123 -6.46 13.76 -2.33
CA VAL A 123 -7.37 14.15 -1.22
C VAL A 123 -8.84 13.79 -1.46
N ALA A 124 -9.24 13.54 -2.72
CA ALA A 124 -10.64 13.35 -3.09
C ALA A 124 -10.79 12.47 -4.33
N ALA A 125 -12.00 11.97 -4.56
CA ALA A 125 -12.39 11.31 -5.80
C ALA A 125 -13.58 12.07 -6.40
N PRO A 126 -13.39 13.06 -7.29
CA PRO A 126 -14.47 13.86 -7.86
C PRO A 126 -15.58 13.01 -8.48
N GLU A 127 -16.84 13.42 -8.30
CA GLU A 127 -18.02 12.66 -8.77
C GLU A 127 -18.04 12.47 -10.28
N GLU A 128 -17.45 13.40 -11.05
CA GLU A 128 -17.38 13.31 -12.52
C GLU A 128 -16.55 12.12 -13.03
N ALA A 129 -15.60 11.65 -12.23
CA ALA A 129 -14.77 10.50 -12.52
C ALA A 129 -15.36 9.18 -11.98
N ARG A 130 -16.52 9.23 -11.31
CA ARG A 130 -17.21 8.06 -10.75
C ARG A 130 -18.25 7.52 -11.72
N LYS A 131 -18.42 6.20 -11.74
CA LYS A 131 -19.52 5.52 -12.44
C LYS A 131 -20.18 4.48 -11.55
N PRO A 132 -21.50 4.28 -11.66
CA PRO A 132 -22.18 3.20 -10.97
C PRO A 132 -21.63 1.85 -11.43
N ILE A 133 -21.53 0.91 -10.51
CA ILE A 133 -21.27 -0.50 -10.81
C ILE A 133 -22.62 -1.15 -11.11
N GLU A 134 -22.73 -1.88 -12.22
CA GLU A 134 -23.95 -2.62 -12.55
C GLU A 134 -24.13 -3.79 -11.58
N ASP A 135 -25.38 -4.13 -11.25
CA ASP A 135 -25.71 -5.22 -10.32
C ASP A 135 -25.11 -6.55 -10.82
N GLY A 136 -24.11 -7.06 -10.09
CA GLY A 136 -23.42 -8.33 -10.36
C GLY A 136 -22.65 -8.81 -9.13
N GLU A 137 -22.30 -10.10 -9.08
CA GLU A 137 -21.60 -10.72 -7.93
C GLU A 137 -20.26 -10.06 -7.61
N SER A 138 -19.61 -9.39 -8.58
CA SER A 138 -18.33 -8.69 -8.43
C SER A 138 -18.42 -7.29 -7.80
N ALA A 139 -19.62 -6.71 -7.65
CA ALA A 139 -19.77 -5.37 -7.05
C ALA A 139 -19.52 -5.37 -5.54
N GLY A 140 -19.85 -6.47 -4.85
CA GLY A 140 -19.82 -6.55 -3.39
C GLY A 140 -20.65 -5.43 -2.76
N ILE A 141 -20.07 -4.70 -1.81
CA ILE A 141 -20.70 -3.55 -1.15
C ILE A 141 -20.56 -2.23 -1.94
N ALA A 142 -19.64 -2.16 -2.91
CA ALA A 142 -19.41 -0.94 -3.68
C ALA A 142 -20.58 -0.65 -4.63
N GLN A 143 -20.98 0.62 -4.69
CA GLN A 143 -22.03 1.10 -5.61
C GLN A 143 -21.45 1.91 -6.77
N GLU A 144 -20.26 2.47 -6.58
CA GLU A 144 -19.55 3.25 -7.58
C GLU A 144 -18.11 2.77 -7.68
N ARG A 145 -17.49 3.08 -8.82
CA ARG A 145 -16.06 2.97 -9.05
C ARG A 145 -15.52 4.27 -9.59
N PHE A 146 -14.28 4.59 -9.25
CA PHE A 146 -13.49 5.63 -9.86
C PHE A 146 -12.87 5.09 -11.15
N THR A 147 -13.10 5.78 -12.25
CA THR A 147 -12.84 5.24 -13.61
C THR A 147 -11.59 5.78 -14.27
N GLU A 148 -11.01 6.85 -13.73
CA GLU A 148 -9.69 7.27 -14.18
C GLU A 148 -8.65 6.24 -13.73
N PRO A 149 -7.64 5.91 -14.55
CA PRO A 149 -6.64 4.93 -14.18
C PRO A 149 -5.84 5.41 -12.97
N THR A 150 -5.90 4.66 -11.87
CA THR A 150 -5.23 4.97 -10.61
C THR A 150 -4.18 3.93 -10.26
N LEU A 151 -3.29 4.29 -9.34
CA LEU A 151 -2.36 3.34 -8.72
C LEU A 151 -3.02 2.41 -7.69
N TYR A 152 -4.34 2.49 -7.48
CA TYR A 152 -5.08 1.69 -6.48
C TYR A 152 -5.92 0.60 -7.13
N SER A 153 -5.63 0.21 -8.37
CA SER A 153 -6.43 -0.78 -9.10
C SER A 153 -6.28 -2.19 -8.52
N ASP A 154 -7.17 -3.09 -8.93
CA ASP A 154 -7.07 -4.53 -8.66
C ASP A 154 -6.06 -5.23 -9.59
N GLU A 155 -5.48 -4.51 -10.56
CA GLU A 155 -4.61 -5.04 -11.58
C GLU A 155 -3.14 -5.00 -11.16
N ALA A 156 -2.51 -6.17 -11.14
CA ALA A 156 -1.07 -6.28 -10.92
C ALA A 156 -0.49 -7.47 -11.68
N GLU A 157 0.84 -7.44 -11.81
CA GLU A 157 1.64 -8.51 -12.37
C GLU A 157 2.78 -8.86 -11.43
N VAL A 158 3.08 -10.16 -11.34
CA VAL A 158 4.10 -10.69 -10.44
C VAL A 158 5.48 -10.47 -11.06
N THR A 159 6.41 -10.01 -10.24
CA THR A 159 7.79 -9.73 -10.57
C THR A 159 8.69 -10.22 -9.43
N SER A 160 9.95 -9.78 -9.42
CA SER A 160 10.92 -10.15 -8.40
C SER A 160 11.58 -8.91 -7.81
N GLY A 161 12.03 -9.02 -6.57
CA GLY A 161 12.77 -7.94 -5.93
C GLY A 161 13.00 -8.18 -4.46
N SER A 162 13.58 -7.18 -3.83
CA SER A 162 13.89 -7.14 -2.41
C SER A 162 13.84 -5.70 -1.93
N PHE A 163 13.59 -5.52 -0.65
CA PHE A 163 13.78 -4.23 0.01
C PHE A 163 14.18 -4.43 1.46
N GLU A 164 14.79 -3.38 2.02
CA GLU A 164 14.91 -3.18 3.45
C GLU A 164 14.68 -1.69 3.71
N ILE A 165 13.86 -1.39 4.72
CA ILE A 165 13.58 -0.03 5.17
C ILE A 165 13.61 0.05 6.69
N THR A 166 14.17 1.12 7.23
CA THR A 166 14.03 1.51 8.63
C THR A 166 13.37 2.88 8.73
N TYR A 167 12.16 2.89 9.30
CA TYR A 167 11.41 4.09 9.66
C TYR A 167 11.91 4.61 11.01
N GLY A 168 12.56 5.77 11.03
CA GLY A 168 13.00 6.44 12.25
C GLY A 168 12.09 7.62 12.59
N ASP A 169 10.97 7.35 13.26
CA ASP A 169 10.03 8.36 13.78
C ASP A 169 10.64 9.05 15.01
N ARG A 170 10.85 10.36 14.90
CA ARG A 170 11.43 11.25 15.92
C ARG A 170 10.54 12.44 16.22
N GLN A 171 9.52 12.65 15.41
CA GLN A 171 8.59 13.75 15.54
C GLN A 171 7.15 13.21 15.61
N PRO A 172 6.33 13.65 16.59
CA PRO A 172 4.97 13.12 16.75
C PRO A 172 3.91 13.88 15.94
N TYR A 173 4.22 15.08 15.43
CA TYR A 173 3.28 15.97 14.76
C TYR A 173 3.99 16.78 13.69
N ASP A 174 3.26 17.13 12.63
CA ASP A 174 3.75 18.08 11.63
C ASP A 174 4.06 19.45 12.26
N LEU A 175 5.18 20.05 11.84
CA LEU A 175 5.61 21.37 12.31
C LEU A 175 5.55 22.40 11.18
N PRO A 176 5.34 23.69 11.49
CA PRO A 176 5.53 24.75 10.51
C PRO A 176 7.01 24.81 10.08
N GLY A 177 7.27 24.88 8.78
CA GLY A 177 8.62 24.92 8.23
C GLY A 177 8.62 24.60 6.74
N GLU A 178 9.81 24.51 6.15
CA GLU A 178 9.97 23.94 4.82
C GLU A 178 9.59 22.45 4.84
N PRO A 179 9.10 21.86 3.73
CA PRO A 179 8.72 20.44 3.70
C PRO A 179 9.80 19.48 4.20
N GLY A 180 11.09 19.78 3.99
CA GLY A 180 12.20 18.94 4.48
C GLY A 180 12.63 19.20 5.93
N ASP A 181 12.01 20.14 6.65
CA ASP A 181 12.37 20.49 8.03
C ASP A 181 11.79 19.46 9.03
N THR A 182 12.37 18.27 9.04
CA THR A 182 11.98 17.17 9.93
C THR A 182 13.15 16.58 10.70
N SER A 183 12.85 16.01 11.87
CA SER A 183 13.80 15.20 12.65
C SER A 183 13.72 13.72 12.31
N ASP A 184 12.74 13.32 11.51
CA ASP A 184 12.54 11.95 11.09
C ASP A 184 13.62 11.49 10.11
N THR A 185 13.83 10.17 10.06
CA THR A 185 14.86 9.56 9.22
C THR A 185 14.32 8.30 8.55
N VAL A 186 14.83 8.01 7.37
CA VAL A 186 14.59 6.77 6.63
C VAL A 186 15.93 6.23 6.16
N ASP A 187 16.22 4.97 6.47
CA ASP A 187 17.28 4.20 5.82
C ASP A 187 16.62 3.19 4.91
N PHE A 188 16.96 3.19 3.62
CA PHE A 188 16.15 2.53 2.60
C PHE A 188 16.97 2.01 1.44
N ASN A 189 16.64 0.79 1.03
CA ASN A 189 17.14 0.15 -0.17
C ASN A 189 16.00 -0.70 -0.76
N ALA A 190 15.63 -0.44 -2.02
CA ALA A 190 14.71 -1.30 -2.75
C ALA A 190 15.25 -1.55 -4.16
N ARG A 191 15.22 -2.81 -4.58
CA ARG A 191 15.58 -3.27 -5.92
C ARG A 191 14.56 -4.28 -6.40
N PHE A 192 13.93 -4.03 -7.53
CA PHE A 192 12.84 -4.87 -8.05
C PHE A 192 12.70 -4.71 -9.55
N THR A 193 11.95 -5.60 -10.19
CA THR A 193 11.70 -5.53 -11.64
C THR A 193 10.27 -5.10 -11.95
N ASP A 194 10.07 -4.50 -13.12
CA ASP A 194 8.73 -4.48 -13.73
C ASP A 194 8.47 -5.80 -14.49
N PRO A 195 7.23 -6.03 -14.99
CA PRO A 195 6.92 -7.25 -15.74
C PRO A 195 7.68 -7.41 -17.07
N ALA A 196 8.22 -6.32 -17.63
CA ALA A 196 9.08 -6.37 -18.81
C ALA A 196 10.54 -6.73 -18.47
N GLY A 197 10.86 -6.91 -17.18
CA GLY A 197 12.18 -7.28 -16.70
C GLY A 197 13.15 -6.10 -16.57
N ASN A 198 12.68 -4.85 -16.66
CA ASN A 198 13.54 -3.70 -16.35
C ASN A 198 13.81 -3.66 -14.85
N GLU A 199 15.06 -3.42 -14.46
CA GLU A 199 15.48 -3.34 -13.07
C GLU A 199 15.31 -1.91 -12.53
N TYR A 200 14.65 -1.76 -11.40
CA TYR A 200 14.44 -0.49 -10.70
C TYR A 200 15.23 -0.49 -9.39
N GLU A 201 15.85 0.65 -9.09
CA GLU A 201 16.42 0.95 -7.78
C GLU A 201 15.92 2.32 -7.32
N LEU A 202 15.47 2.41 -6.08
CA LEU A 202 14.97 3.64 -5.49
C LEU A 202 16.03 4.21 -4.54
N GLU A 203 16.57 5.38 -4.87
CA GLU A 203 17.58 6.08 -4.09
C GLU A 203 16.90 7.21 -3.28
N HIS A 204 16.65 6.97 -1.99
CA HIS A 204 16.05 7.97 -1.11
C HIS A 204 17.06 9.04 -0.69
N ASP A 205 16.73 10.32 -0.86
CA ASP A 205 17.58 11.45 -0.47
C ASP A 205 17.23 11.96 0.93
N HIS A 206 15.99 12.40 1.15
CA HIS A 206 15.52 12.87 2.46
C HIS A 206 14.01 12.73 2.64
N VAL A 207 13.59 12.70 3.91
CA VAL A 207 12.19 12.68 4.34
C VAL A 207 11.57 14.07 4.15
N VAL A 208 10.31 14.11 3.77
CA VAL A 208 9.53 15.33 3.63
C VAL A 208 8.20 15.22 4.37
N GLN A 209 7.74 16.34 4.91
CA GLN A 209 6.38 16.59 5.34
C GLN A 209 5.60 17.17 4.14
N PRO A 210 4.72 16.40 3.47
CA PRO A 210 3.98 16.89 2.32
C PRO A 210 3.13 18.11 2.71
N PRO A 211 3.23 19.24 1.99
CA PRO A 211 2.47 20.45 2.31
C PRO A 211 1.02 20.38 1.78
N ILE A 212 0.33 19.26 2.02
CA ILE A 212 -1.05 19.02 1.56
C ILE A 212 -2.02 19.35 2.72
N PRO A 213 -2.97 20.27 2.52
CA PRO A 213 -3.92 20.62 3.59
C PRO A 213 -4.68 19.41 4.14
N GLY A 214 -4.63 19.26 5.46
CA GLY A 214 -5.29 18.19 6.19
C GLY A 214 -4.49 16.90 6.32
N TYR A 215 -3.32 16.80 5.70
CA TYR A 215 -2.38 15.72 6.03
C TYR A 215 -1.81 15.97 7.42
N GLU A 216 -1.68 14.87 8.16
CA GLU A 216 -1.01 14.77 9.45
C GLU A 216 0.01 13.61 9.35
N THR A 217 1.24 13.94 8.96
CA THR A 217 2.28 12.94 8.63
C THR A 217 3.27 12.66 9.76
N GLY A 218 3.22 13.43 10.84
CA GLY A 218 4.15 13.31 11.97
C GLY A 218 5.50 14.00 11.75
N GLY A 219 5.71 14.72 10.65
CA GLY A 219 7.04 15.16 10.19
C GLY A 219 7.55 14.37 8.97
N GLY A 220 6.74 13.47 8.42
CA GLY A 220 7.08 12.70 7.23
C GLY A 220 7.44 11.25 7.52
N VAL A 221 7.56 10.83 8.79
CA VAL A 221 7.53 9.41 9.18
C VAL A 221 6.47 9.19 10.26
N LEU A 222 5.67 8.13 10.08
CA LEU A 222 4.69 7.69 11.07
C LEU A 222 4.98 6.25 11.48
N SER A 223 5.18 6.02 12.78
CA SER A 223 5.23 4.68 13.36
C SER A 223 4.00 4.40 14.21
N GLY A 224 3.19 3.41 13.80
CA GLY A 224 1.97 3.04 14.52
C GLY A 224 0.85 4.09 14.48
N GLY A 225 -0.07 3.97 13.52
CA GLY A 225 -1.21 4.89 13.41
C GLY A 225 -2.20 4.49 12.33
N TRP A 226 -3.19 5.34 12.05
CA TRP A 226 -4.17 5.12 11.00
C TRP A 226 -3.96 6.12 9.87
N LEU A 227 -3.87 5.64 8.64
CA LEU A 227 -3.78 6.46 7.43
C LEU A 227 -4.92 6.13 6.46
N HIS A 228 -5.08 6.95 5.42
CA HIS A 228 -6.01 6.76 4.31
C HIS A 228 -7.50 6.72 4.70
N GLY A 229 -8.37 6.29 3.77
CA GLY A 229 -9.82 6.27 3.90
C GLY A 229 -10.38 7.58 4.44
N ILE A 230 -10.90 7.53 5.68
CA ILE A 230 -11.53 8.70 6.31
C ILE A 230 -10.59 9.65 7.06
N THR A 231 -9.31 9.30 7.24
CA THR A 231 -8.39 10.02 8.15
C THR A 231 -8.04 11.43 7.67
N GLY A 232 -7.99 11.64 6.35
CA GLY A 232 -7.57 12.90 5.75
C GLY A 232 -6.08 12.97 5.37
N THR A 233 -5.27 11.99 5.80
CA THR A 233 -3.87 11.85 5.40
C THR A 233 -3.73 10.74 4.36
N GLY A 234 -3.12 11.07 3.22
CA GLY A 234 -3.03 10.17 2.06
C GLY A 234 -4.31 10.12 1.23
N SER A 235 -4.26 9.43 0.09
CA SER A 235 -5.42 9.26 -0.78
C SER A 235 -6.55 8.52 -0.08
N PRO A 236 -7.81 8.96 -0.21
CA PRO A 236 -8.96 8.20 0.30
C PRO A 236 -9.29 6.96 -0.54
N LEU A 237 -8.65 6.77 -1.70
CA LEU A 237 -8.86 5.60 -2.57
C LEU A 237 -8.23 4.32 -2.01
N PHE A 238 -7.21 4.47 -1.18
CA PHE A 238 -6.65 3.39 -0.37
C PHE A 238 -7.51 3.22 0.89
N PRO A 239 -7.78 1.98 1.34
CA PRO A 239 -8.61 1.77 2.51
C PRO A 239 -7.97 2.35 3.76
N ARG A 240 -8.78 2.71 4.75
CA ARG A 240 -8.24 3.10 6.07
C ARG A 240 -7.53 1.92 6.71
N VAL A 241 -6.22 2.05 6.93
CA VAL A 241 -5.36 0.97 7.43
C VAL A 241 -4.58 1.36 8.66
N TYR A 242 -4.38 0.39 9.54
CA TYR A 242 -3.33 0.50 10.55
C TYR A 242 -1.97 0.39 9.86
N THR A 243 -1.10 1.34 10.18
CA THR A 243 0.21 1.51 9.58
C THR A 243 1.26 1.26 10.65
N TYR A 244 2.10 0.24 10.44
CA TYR A 244 3.21 -0.11 11.32
C TYR A 244 4.36 0.89 11.14
N GLY A 245 4.64 1.25 9.88
CA GLY A 245 5.57 2.31 9.51
C GLY A 245 5.16 2.93 8.18
N ALA A 246 5.25 4.25 8.04
CA ALA A 246 5.10 4.94 6.77
C ALA A 246 6.08 6.10 6.68
N SER A 247 6.49 6.42 5.46
CA SER A 247 7.34 7.57 5.18
C SER A 247 6.93 8.29 3.91
N TRP A 248 7.10 9.61 3.91
CA TRP A 248 7.11 10.44 2.71
C TRP A 248 8.53 10.97 2.53
N GLY A 249 9.11 10.72 1.38
CA GLY A 249 10.45 11.17 1.04
C GLY A 249 10.53 11.60 -0.41
N VAL A 250 11.70 12.08 -0.79
CA VAL A 250 12.05 12.39 -2.18
C VAL A 250 13.35 11.69 -2.53
N GLY A 251 13.49 11.35 -3.79
CA GLY A 251 14.68 10.64 -4.24
C GLY A 251 14.70 10.39 -5.74
N ASP A 252 15.73 9.69 -6.17
CA ASP A 252 15.93 9.30 -7.55
C ASP A 252 15.37 7.90 -7.82
N VAL A 253 14.92 7.71 -9.06
CA VAL A 253 14.61 6.38 -9.61
C VAL A 253 15.72 6.03 -10.58
N ARG A 254 16.39 4.90 -10.35
CA ARG A 254 17.28 4.30 -11.34
C ARG A 254 16.56 3.20 -12.09
N ILE A 255 16.80 3.12 -13.39
CA ILE A 255 16.30 2.07 -14.25
C ILE A 255 17.47 1.47 -15.02
N ASN A 256 17.63 0.15 -14.95
CA ASN A 256 18.70 -0.60 -15.61
C ASN A 256 20.12 -0.01 -15.33
N GLY A 257 20.31 0.49 -14.09
CA GLY A 257 21.55 1.09 -13.62
C GLY A 257 21.74 2.58 -13.96
N GLU A 258 20.87 3.19 -14.75
CA GLU A 258 20.91 4.61 -15.12
C GLU A 258 19.91 5.43 -14.29
N VAL A 259 20.23 6.69 -13.95
CA VAL A 259 19.28 7.58 -13.25
C VAL A 259 18.22 8.01 -14.25
N ALA A 260 16.96 7.62 -14.05
CA ALA A 260 15.86 7.98 -14.93
C ALA A 260 15.29 9.37 -14.62
N THR A 261 15.45 9.83 -13.38
CA THR A 261 14.96 11.11 -12.86
C THR A 261 16.00 12.24 -13.00
N GLU A 262 16.70 12.31 -14.14
CA GLU A 262 17.69 13.39 -14.40
C GLU A 262 17.08 14.80 -14.36
N ASP A 263 15.76 14.90 -14.52
CA ASP A 263 14.97 16.12 -14.44
C ASP A 263 14.63 16.56 -13.01
N GLY A 264 14.95 15.72 -12.01
CA GLY A 264 14.79 15.99 -10.58
C GLY A 264 14.06 14.87 -9.86
N PHE A 265 14.13 14.90 -8.54
CA PHE A 265 13.55 13.88 -7.67
C PHE A 265 12.07 13.61 -7.92
N ARG A 266 11.62 12.43 -7.53
CA ARG A 266 10.20 12.09 -7.40
C ARG A 266 9.86 11.86 -5.93
N VAL A 267 8.58 12.03 -5.59
CA VAL A 267 8.07 11.70 -4.25
C VAL A 267 8.00 10.18 -4.12
N ILE A 268 8.71 9.65 -3.12
CA ILE A 268 8.74 8.23 -2.75
C ILE A 268 7.96 8.07 -1.44
N HIS A 269 6.91 7.28 -1.47
CA HIS A 269 6.07 6.96 -0.32
C HIS A 269 6.14 5.46 -0.06
N PHE A 270 6.53 5.06 1.14
CA PHE A 270 6.63 3.65 1.52
C PHE A 270 5.83 3.42 2.80
N MET A 271 5.11 2.30 2.85
CA MET A 271 4.31 1.95 4.01
C MET A 271 4.34 0.45 4.27
N THR A 272 4.56 0.08 5.53
CA THR A 272 4.23 -1.24 6.06
C THR A 272 2.89 -1.12 6.78
N THR A 273 1.86 -1.79 6.27
CA THR A 273 0.47 -1.64 6.72
C THR A 273 -0.16 -2.98 7.01
N GLN A 274 -1.40 -2.98 7.53
CA GLN A 274 -2.26 -4.15 7.37
C GLN A 274 -2.38 -4.54 5.89
N THR A 275 -2.45 -5.83 5.61
CA THR A 275 -2.64 -6.35 4.25
C THR A 275 -3.97 -5.85 3.69
N VAL A 276 -3.91 -5.18 2.53
CA VAL A 276 -5.10 -4.61 1.86
C VAL A 276 -5.59 -5.43 0.66
N ARG A 277 -4.91 -6.51 0.32
CA ARG A 277 -5.21 -7.38 -0.83
C ARG A 277 -5.76 -8.70 -0.33
N ASP A 278 -6.92 -9.10 -0.85
CA ASP A 278 -7.48 -10.42 -0.53
C ASP A 278 -6.77 -11.56 -1.29
N GLU A 279 -7.18 -12.80 -1.02
CA GLU A 279 -6.69 -14.01 -1.69
C GLU A 279 -6.83 -14.00 -3.22
N ARG A 280 -7.68 -13.13 -3.79
CA ARG A 280 -7.84 -12.91 -5.24
C ARG A 280 -7.15 -11.64 -5.72
N TYR A 281 -6.26 -11.09 -4.90
CA TYR A 281 -5.50 -9.87 -5.14
C TYR A 281 -6.32 -8.58 -5.32
N ARG A 282 -7.61 -8.63 -4.97
CA ARG A 282 -8.50 -7.48 -5.03
C ARG A 282 -8.23 -6.59 -3.83
N MET A 283 -8.12 -5.28 -4.07
CA MET A 283 -7.95 -4.32 -2.98
C MET A 283 -9.25 -4.19 -2.19
N ALA A 284 -9.17 -4.48 -0.89
CA ALA A 284 -10.26 -4.37 0.06
C ALA A 284 -10.78 -2.93 0.18
N LEU A 285 -12.07 -2.81 0.50
CA LEU A 285 -12.72 -1.55 0.89
C LEU A 285 -12.62 -1.35 2.41
N ASP A 286 -12.84 -0.12 2.91
CA ASP A 286 -12.84 0.15 4.35
C ASP A 286 -13.78 -0.77 5.15
N GLU A 287 -14.91 -1.18 4.55
CA GLU A 287 -15.88 -2.10 5.17
C GLU A 287 -15.41 -3.56 5.22
N GLU A 288 -14.45 -3.93 4.38
CA GLU A 288 -13.88 -5.28 4.28
C GLU A 288 -12.64 -5.42 5.19
N MET A 289 -12.12 -4.32 5.77
CA MET A 289 -10.95 -4.32 6.64
C MET A 289 -11.30 -4.56 8.13
N PRO A 290 -10.41 -5.22 8.91
CA PRO A 290 -9.19 -5.89 8.46
C PRO A 290 -9.48 -7.26 7.86
N LEU A 291 -8.65 -7.68 6.90
CA LEU A 291 -8.66 -9.04 6.36
C LEU A 291 -8.07 -10.02 7.39
N ALA A 292 -8.66 -11.20 7.52
CA ALA A 292 -8.05 -12.29 8.28
C ALA A 292 -6.88 -12.89 7.47
N PRO A 293 -5.82 -13.44 8.11
CA PRO A 293 -4.66 -13.97 7.40
C PRO A 293 -5.02 -14.96 6.28
N ASP A 294 -5.96 -15.87 6.53
CA ASP A 294 -6.45 -16.87 5.57
C ASP A 294 -7.19 -16.26 4.38
N GLU A 295 -7.70 -15.03 4.50
CA GLU A 295 -8.34 -14.27 3.43
C GLU A 295 -7.35 -13.38 2.66
N THR A 296 -6.05 -13.40 3.00
CA THR A 296 -5.00 -12.59 2.33
C THR A 296 -4.16 -13.42 1.38
N ILE A 297 -3.56 -12.73 0.41
CA ILE A 297 -2.72 -13.34 -0.64
C ILE A 297 -1.52 -14.16 -0.11
N ALA A 298 -0.93 -13.76 1.00
CA ALA A 298 0.29 -14.37 1.54
C ALA A 298 0.09 -14.96 2.96
N GLY A 299 -1.16 -15.13 3.40
CA GLY A 299 -1.41 -15.71 4.71
C GLY A 299 -0.98 -14.83 5.89
N GLN A 300 -0.79 -13.52 5.69
CA GLN A 300 -0.23 -12.62 6.69
C GLN A 300 -1.02 -11.32 6.86
N VAL A 301 -0.95 -10.74 8.07
CA VAL A 301 -1.73 -9.54 8.43
C VAL A 301 -1.11 -8.23 8.02
N HIS A 302 0.15 -8.23 7.58
CA HIS A 302 0.83 -7.03 7.13
C HIS A 302 1.49 -7.26 5.79
N HIS A 303 1.77 -6.17 5.10
CA HIS A 303 2.62 -6.16 3.91
C HIS A 303 3.28 -4.80 3.79
N THR A 304 4.25 -4.68 2.88
CA THR A 304 4.85 -3.40 2.55
C THR A 304 4.52 -3.02 1.13
N HIS A 305 4.21 -1.75 0.91
CA HIS A 305 4.04 -1.21 -0.43
C HIS A 305 4.77 0.11 -0.58
N GLY A 306 5.31 0.30 -1.78
CA GLY A 306 6.13 1.43 -2.18
C GLY A 306 5.55 2.08 -3.41
N VAL A 307 5.34 3.39 -3.33
CA VAL A 307 4.80 4.21 -4.41
C VAL A 307 5.80 5.29 -4.76
N VAL A 308 6.15 5.40 -6.05
CA VAL A 308 6.75 6.61 -6.59
C VAL A 308 5.65 7.40 -7.28
N LEU A 309 5.26 8.52 -6.68
CA LEU A 309 4.15 9.33 -7.16
C LEU A 309 4.58 10.17 -8.36
N PRO A 310 3.65 10.53 -9.27
CA PRO A 310 3.88 11.43 -10.38
C PRO A 310 3.97 12.89 -9.89
N ILE A 311 4.87 13.15 -8.95
CA ILE A 311 5.07 14.43 -8.31
C ILE A 311 6.56 14.71 -8.29
N ARG A 312 6.98 15.79 -8.95
CA ARG A 312 8.35 16.29 -8.89
C ARG A 312 8.41 17.50 -7.96
N PRO A 313 9.18 17.45 -6.86
CA PRO A 313 9.50 18.63 -6.07
C PRO A 313 10.32 19.62 -6.89
N THR A 314 10.00 20.91 -6.81
CA THR A 314 10.77 21.98 -7.45
C THR A 314 10.98 23.15 -6.47
N PRO A 315 11.90 24.08 -6.75
CA PRO A 315 12.06 25.29 -5.94
C PRO A 315 10.79 26.15 -5.85
N ASP A 316 9.89 26.05 -6.84
CA ASP A 316 8.63 26.79 -6.89
C ASP A 316 7.45 25.99 -6.30
N GLY A 317 7.74 24.84 -5.66
CA GLY A 317 6.75 23.92 -5.10
C GLY A 317 6.60 22.63 -5.93
N PRO A 318 5.88 21.63 -5.40
CA PRO A 318 5.69 20.36 -6.10
C PRO A 318 4.74 20.53 -7.28
N VAL A 319 5.03 19.83 -8.37
CA VAL A 319 4.21 19.81 -9.59
C VAL A 319 3.85 18.38 -9.97
N TYR A 320 2.69 18.20 -10.62
CA TYR A 320 2.39 16.93 -11.27
C TYR A 320 3.40 16.69 -12.39
N ASP A 321 4.08 15.56 -12.34
CA ASP A 321 5.07 15.16 -13.34
C ASP A 321 5.20 13.64 -13.36
N PRO A 322 4.78 12.96 -14.44
CA PRO A 322 4.88 11.51 -14.56
C PRO A 322 6.27 10.98 -14.19
N VAL A 323 6.30 9.82 -13.54
CA VAL A 323 7.54 9.08 -13.27
C VAL A 323 8.06 8.53 -14.59
N PRO A 324 9.35 8.74 -14.94
CA PRO A 324 9.93 8.25 -16.18
C PRO A 324 10.24 6.74 -16.09
N THR A 325 9.20 5.90 -15.99
CA THR A 325 9.34 4.44 -15.94
C THR A 325 9.71 3.86 -17.31
N ALA A 326 10.18 2.61 -17.35
CA ALA A 326 10.40 1.85 -18.57
C ALA A 326 9.26 0.86 -18.88
N MET A 327 8.25 0.78 -18.01
CA MET A 327 7.10 -0.09 -18.19
C MET A 327 6.14 0.51 -19.22
N GLU A 328 6.09 -0.06 -20.42
CA GLU A 328 5.16 0.35 -21.47
C GLU A 328 3.75 -0.22 -21.20
N LEU A 329 2.75 0.65 -21.23
CA LEU A 329 1.35 0.28 -21.15
C LEU A 329 0.79 -0.07 -22.55
N PRO A 330 -0.37 -0.76 -22.65
CA PRO A 330 -0.96 -1.12 -23.94
C PRO A 330 -1.27 0.05 -24.88
N ASN A 331 -1.36 1.28 -24.35
CA ASN A 331 -1.56 2.50 -25.14
C ASN A 331 -0.27 3.05 -25.77
N GLY A 332 0.90 2.44 -25.49
CA GLY A 332 2.22 2.86 -25.96
C GLY A 332 2.87 3.97 -25.14
N GLU A 333 2.26 4.39 -24.04
CA GLU A 333 2.86 5.31 -23.07
C GLU A 333 3.52 4.53 -21.92
N THR A 334 4.50 5.13 -21.26
CA THR A 334 5.11 4.54 -20.06
C THR A 334 4.19 4.76 -18.85
N GLN A 335 4.17 3.81 -17.92
CA GLN A 335 3.37 3.93 -16.71
C GLN A 335 3.80 5.17 -15.90
N PRO A 336 2.88 6.09 -15.56
CA PRO A 336 3.25 7.40 -15.02
C PRO A 336 3.62 7.38 -13.53
N PHE A 337 3.62 6.22 -12.89
CA PHE A 337 3.95 6.01 -11.48
C PHE A 337 4.57 4.62 -11.30
N ILE A 338 5.20 4.40 -10.15
CA ILE A 338 5.57 3.05 -9.69
C ILE A 338 4.73 2.73 -8.47
N HIS A 339 4.14 1.54 -8.41
CA HIS A 339 3.52 1.01 -7.19
C HIS A 339 3.86 -0.47 -7.10
N ALA A 340 4.73 -0.81 -6.15
CA ALA A 340 5.20 -2.16 -5.90
C ALA A 340 4.70 -2.63 -4.53
N MET A 341 4.23 -3.89 -4.47
CA MET A 341 3.78 -4.54 -3.24
C MET A 341 4.72 -5.70 -2.91
N TRP A 342 5.12 -5.80 -1.66
CA TRP A 342 5.89 -6.88 -1.06
C TRP A 342 4.99 -7.60 -0.05
N GLU A 343 4.35 -8.65 -0.53
CA GLU A 343 3.31 -9.39 0.18
C GLU A 343 3.86 -10.40 1.19
N GLN A 344 5.18 -10.64 1.22
CA GLN A 344 5.86 -11.62 2.08
C GLN A 344 6.97 -10.94 2.89
N ASP A 345 6.70 -9.73 3.37
CA ASP A 345 7.65 -8.95 4.17
C ASP A 345 7.74 -9.44 5.64
N GLU A 346 8.82 -9.06 6.31
CA GLU A 346 9.11 -9.38 7.71
C GLU A 346 9.38 -8.08 8.48
N ILE A 347 8.64 -7.83 9.56
CA ILE A 347 8.97 -6.76 10.53
C ILE A 347 10.12 -7.24 11.44
N VAL A 348 11.36 -6.98 11.03
CA VAL A 348 12.59 -7.43 11.73
C VAL A 348 12.80 -6.73 13.08
N LYS A 349 12.39 -5.47 13.17
CA LYS A 349 12.53 -4.65 14.39
C LYS A 349 11.32 -3.75 14.52
N GLY A 350 10.77 -3.68 15.72
CA GLY A 350 9.72 -2.72 16.05
C GLY A 350 8.86 -3.23 17.20
N PRO A 351 7.86 -2.45 17.64
CA PRO A 351 6.95 -2.85 18.72
C PRO A 351 6.14 -4.13 18.42
N PHE A 352 6.11 -4.54 17.15
CA PHE A 352 5.30 -5.64 16.63
C PHE A 352 6.11 -6.82 16.11
N ALA A 353 7.45 -6.78 16.18
CA ALA A 353 8.32 -7.82 15.62
C ALA A 353 8.08 -9.21 16.25
N ASP A 354 7.68 -9.25 17.53
CA ASP A 354 7.38 -10.49 18.25
C ASP A 354 5.86 -10.79 18.34
N TRP A 355 5.01 -10.06 17.61
CA TRP A 355 3.56 -10.23 17.67
C TRP A 355 3.08 -11.26 16.65
N GLU A 356 2.26 -12.21 17.11
CA GLU A 356 1.65 -13.25 16.26
C GLU A 356 0.11 -13.13 16.28
N PHE A 357 -0.53 -13.54 15.18
CA PHE A 357 -1.98 -13.46 15.06
C PHE A 357 -2.66 -14.46 16.02
N PRO A 358 -3.60 -14.02 16.89
CA PRO A 358 -4.26 -14.92 17.82
C PRO A 358 -5.11 -15.96 17.07
N GLY A 359 -4.77 -17.24 17.24
CA GLY A 359 -5.49 -18.34 16.60
C GLY A 359 -4.89 -18.82 15.27
N GLN A 360 -3.71 -18.31 14.90
CA GLN A 360 -2.82 -19.00 13.96
C GLN A 360 -2.40 -20.31 14.65
N ALA A 361 -3.24 -21.35 14.52
CA ALA A 361 -2.81 -22.69 14.86
C ALA A 361 -1.59 -22.99 13.99
N GLU A 362 -0.52 -23.54 14.57
CA GLU A 362 0.41 -24.36 13.78
C GLU A 362 -0.49 -25.28 12.97
N GLY A 363 -0.53 -25.08 11.64
CA GLY A 363 -1.40 -25.87 10.77
C GLY A 363 -1.24 -27.32 11.19
N GLU A 364 -2.34 -27.97 11.59
CA GLU A 364 -2.29 -29.41 11.81
C GLU A 364 -1.72 -29.97 10.51
N THR A 365 -0.50 -30.51 10.57
CA THR A 365 0.20 -31.17 9.48
C THR A 365 -0.61 -32.41 9.11
N GLY A 366 -1.71 -32.18 8.40
CA GLY A 366 -2.71 -33.12 7.95
C GLY A 366 -2.65 -33.28 6.43
N GLY A 367 -1.57 -32.82 5.80
CA GLY A 367 -1.22 -33.27 4.47
C GLY A 367 -1.10 -34.79 4.51
N GLU A 368 -2.08 -35.49 3.92
CA GLU A 368 -1.81 -36.81 3.41
C GLU A 368 -0.66 -36.66 2.42
N GLU A 369 0.56 -37.01 2.85
CA GLU A 369 1.64 -37.37 1.94
C GLU A 369 1.10 -38.48 1.02
N THR A 370 0.50 -38.10 -0.10
CA THR A 370 0.21 -39.03 -1.18
C THR A 370 1.51 -39.24 -1.93
N THR A 371 2.35 -40.11 -1.37
CA THR A 371 3.55 -40.62 -2.03
C THR A 371 3.17 -41.12 -3.43
N GLY A 372 3.58 -40.39 -4.46
CA GLY A 372 3.66 -40.87 -5.85
C GLY A 372 2.45 -41.65 -6.36
N GLY A 373 1.24 -41.10 -6.15
CA GLY A 373 0.05 -41.57 -6.85
C GLY A 373 0.24 -41.39 -8.37
N ASN A 374 -0.33 -42.30 -9.15
CA ASN A 374 -0.24 -42.34 -10.60
C ASN A 374 -1.06 -41.18 -11.22
N ALA A 375 -0.64 -39.94 -11.01
CA ALA A 375 -1.25 -38.74 -11.58
C ALA A 375 -0.84 -38.61 -13.05
N ASP A 376 -1.78 -38.16 -13.87
CA ASP A 376 -1.55 -37.93 -15.30
C ASP A 376 -0.70 -36.69 -15.52
N PHE A 377 -0.82 -35.68 -14.64
CA PHE A 377 0.00 -34.47 -14.64
C PHE A 377 0.44 -34.09 -13.21
N GLN A 378 1.63 -33.51 -13.11
CA GLN A 378 2.15 -32.90 -11.91
C GLN A 378 2.68 -31.50 -12.22
N LEU A 379 2.27 -30.51 -11.44
CA LEU A 379 2.69 -29.11 -11.57
C LEU A 379 3.26 -28.58 -10.24
N ARG A 380 3.99 -27.47 -10.29
CA ARG A 380 4.30 -26.62 -9.14
C ARG A 380 3.71 -25.25 -9.38
N GLY A 381 2.99 -24.72 -8.39
CA GLY A 381 2.40 -23.39 -8.43
C GLY A 381 3.38 -22.38 -7.89
N GLU A 382 3.84 -21.47 -8.74
CA GLU A 382 4.60 -20.27 -8.39
C GLU A 382 3.86 -19.08 -9.03
N ALA A 383 3.77 -17.95 -8.36
CA ALA A 383 3.05 -16.77 -8.82
C ALA A 383 3.55 -16.24 -10.18
N SER A 384 4.77 -16.61 -10.58
CA SER A 384 5.33 -16.36 -11.90
C SER A 384 4.79 -17.28 -13.01
N ALA A 385 4.46 -18.55 -12.73
CA ALA A 385 3.91 -19.53 -13.67
C ALA A 385 3.54 -20.87 -13.00
N TRP A 386 2.70 -21.66 -13.68
CA TRP A 386 2.64 -23.11 -13.43
C TRP A 386 3.90 -23.79 -13.99
N GLN A 387 4.71 -24.41 -13.15
CA GLN A 387 5.90 -25.15 -13.59
C GLN A 387 5.56 -26.63 -13.79
N GLY A 388 5.80 -27.18 -14.97
CA GLY A 388 5.58 -28.59 -15.23
C GLY A 388 6.59 -29.48 -14.49
N ALA A 389 6.09 -30.50 -13.78
CA ALA A 389 6.92 -31.47 -13.05
C ALA A 389 6.85 -32.89 -13.64
N ALA A 390 5.67 -33.34 -14.07
CA ALA A 390 5.48 -34.61 -14.76
C ALA A 390 4.21 -34.58 -15.63
N PRO A 391 4.11 -35.39 -16.71
CA PRO A 391 5.10 -36.32 -17.24
C PRO A 391 6.30 -35.59 -17.90
N GLU A 392 7.27 -36.35 -18.41
CA GLU A 392 8.44 -35.78 -19.12
C GLU A 392 8.06 -34.85 -20.29
N ALA A 393 6.86 -35.03 -20.86
CA ALA A 393 6.34 -34.18 -21.93
C ALA A 393 6.02 -32.74 -21.50
N VAL A 394 5.82 -32.46 -20.21
CA VAL A 394 5.56 -31.11 -19.68
C VAL A 394 6.66 -30.64 -18.71
N ALA A 395 7.56 -31.54 -18.31
CA ALA A 395 8.52 -31.27 -17.25
C ALA A 395 9.51 -30.16 -17.62
N GLY A 396 9.61 -29.13 -16.77
CA GLY A 396 10.48 -27.98 -16.95
C GLY A 396 9.96 -26.91 -17.91
N GLU A 397 8.73 -27.04 -18.39
CA GLU A 397 8.05 -26.00 -19.17
C GLU A 397 7.22 -25.10 -18.24
N GLU A 398 7.19 -23.80 -18.54
CA GLU A 398 6.30 -22.83 -17.90
C GLU A 398 4.94 -22.86 -18.59
N ASN A 399 3.87 -22.93 -17.80
CA ASN A 399 2.49 -23.02 -18.25
C ASN A 399 2.28 -24.06 -19.38
N PRO A 400 2.72 -25.33 -19.18
CA PRO A 400 2.73 -26.33 -20.24
C PRO A 400 1.33 -26.61 -20.78
N PRO A 401 1.15 -26.86 -22.09
CA PRO A 401 -0.13 -27.29 -22.60
C PRO A 401 -0.50 -28.68 -22.04
N LEU A 402 -1.74 -28.84 -21.58
CA LEU A 402 -2.28 -30.13 -21.16
C LEU A 402 -2.96 -30.79 -22.35
N GLN A 403 -2.37 -31.87 -22.88
CA GLN A 403 -3.00 -32.67 -23.94
C GLN A 403 -3.95 -33.71 -23.35
N LEU A 404 -5.24 -33.57 -23.66
CA LEU A 404 -6.31 -34.39 -23.09
C LEU A 404 -7.17 -35.04 -24.18
N GLU A 405 -7.83 -36.15 -23.86
CA GLU A 405 -8.82 -36.81 -24.73
C GLU A 405 -10.23 -36.59 -24.17
N ALA A 406 -11.16 -36.11 -25.00
CA ALA A 406 -12.53 -35.83 -24.57
C ALA A 406 -13.22 -37.08 -23.99
N GLY A 407 -13.84 -36.93 -22.82
CA GLY A 407 -14.51 -38.01 -22.10
C GLY A 407 -13.58 -38.88 -21.24
N THR A 408 -12.27 -38.62 -21.25
CA THR A 408 -11.30 -39.29 -20.36
C THR A 408 -11.19 -38.52 -19.04
N GLU A 409 -11.12 -39.27 -17.93
CA GLU A 409 -10.87 -38.72 -16.60
C GLU A 409 -9.35 -38.59 -16.37
N TYR A 410 -8.93 -37.43 -15.91
CA TYR A 410 -7.55 -37.09 -15.60
C TYR A 410 -7.39 -36.75 -14.12
N THR A 411 -6.23 -37.10 -13.58
CA THR A 411 -5.79 -36.69 -12.24
C THR A 411 -4.57 -35.78 -12.36
N LEU A 412 -4.68 -34.56 -11.84
CA LEU A 412 -3.59 -33.59 -11.73
C LEU A 412 -3.25 -33.40 -10.24
N ILE A 413 -1.96 -33.42 -9.93
CA ILE A 413 -1.46 -33.05 -8.59
C ILE A 413 -0.63 -31.79 -8.76
N TRP A 414 -0.80 -30.81 -7.89
CA TRP A 414 0.10 -29.66 -7.85
C TRP A 414 0.60 -29.39 -6.44
N GLU A 415 1.83 -28.88 -6.34
CA GLU A 415 2.52 -28.45 -5.12
C GLU A 415 2.59 -26.92 -5.11
N ASN A 416 2.17 -26.27 -4.03
CA ASN A 416 2.42 -24.84 -3.83
C ASN A 416 3.91 -24.64 -3.54
N ALA A 417 4.62 -23.85 -4.35
CA ALA A 417 6.06 -23.71 -4.26
C ALA A 417 6.54 -22.35 -3.71
N ASP A 418 5.64 -21.40 -3.45
CA ASP A 418 6.00 -20.03 -3.04
C ASP A 418 5.27 -19.52 -1.79
N GLY A 419 4.33 -20.29 -1.25
CA GLY A 419 3.56 -19.93 -0.05
C GLY A 419 2.53 -18.83 -0.26
N LEU A 420 2.21 -18.47 -1.50
CA LEU A 420 1.10 -17.57 -1.83
C LEU A 420 -0.18 -18.37 -2.06
N GLN A 421 -1.34 -17.72 -1.94
CA GLN A 421 -2.61 -18.36 -2.26
C GLN A 421 -2.66 -18.73 -3.75
N HIS A 422 -2.89 -20.01 -4.02
CA HIS A 422 -3.06 -20.56 -5.36
C HIS A 422 -4.27 -21.48 -5.41
N ASN A 423 -4.92 -21.57 -6.57
CA ASN A 423 -5.86 -22.63 -6.86
C ASN A 423 -5.75 -23.07 -8.32
N PHE A 424 -6.24 -24.27 -8.62
CA PHE A 424 -6.34 -24.77 -9.99
C PHE A 424 -7.78 -24.61 -10.50
N ALA A 425 -7.94 -23.89 -11.61
CA ALA A 425 -9.20 -23.70 -12.30
C ALA A 425 -9.10 -24.06 -13.78
N ILE A 426 -10.22 -24.42 -14.40
CA ILE A 426 -10.36 -24.66 -15.84
C ILE A 426 -11.49 -23.79 -16.36
N GLN A 427 -11.25 -23.08 -17.47
CA GLN A 427 -12.25 -22.27 -18.15
C GLN A 427 -12.53 -22.75 -19.58
N ASN A 428 -13.66 -22.30 -20.12
CA ASN A 428 -14.02 -22.47 -21.52
C ASN A 428 -13.52 -21.31 -22.40
N GLY A 429 -13.68 -21.43 -23.72
CA GLY A 429 -13.25 -20.41 -24.68
C GLY A 429 -13.98 -19.06 -24.59
N ASN A 430 -15.00 -18.94 -23.72
CA ASN A 430 -15.67 -17.67 -23.41
C ASN A 430 -15.19 -17.06 -22.09
N GLY A 431 -14.26 -17.70 -21.37
CA GLY A 431 -13.78 -17.29 -20.05
C GLY A 431 -14.72 -17.65 -18.90
N GLU A 432 -15.63 -18.60 -19.08
CA GLU A 432 -16.47 -19.11 -17.99
C GLU A 432 -15.77 -20.29 -17.30
N ASP A 433 -15.72 -20.27 -15.97
CA ASP A 433 -15.16 -21.35 -15.16
C ASP A 433 -16.01 -22.63 -15.26
N LEU A 434 -15.36 -23.71 -15.69
CA LEU A 434 -15.90 -25.07 -15.71
C LEU A 434 -15.54 -25.84 -14.44
N LEU A 435 -14.41 -25.49 -13.83
CA LEU A 435 -13.87 -26.08 -12.60
C LEU A 435 -13.11 -24.99 -11.83
N ALA A 436 -13.28 -24.93 -10.51
CA ALA A 436 -12.43 -24.17 -9.62
C ALA A 436 -12.24 -24.95 -8.31
N THR A 437 -11.01 -25.02 -7.83
CA THR A 437 -10.64 -25.71 -6.58
C THR A 437 -10.53 -24.71 -5.42
N GLU A 438 -10.46 -25.24 -4.19
CA GLU A 438 -10.18 -24.43 -2.99
C GLU A 438 -8.75 -23.86 -3.05
N PHE A 439 -8.54 -22.69 -2.44
CA PHE A 439 -7.23 -22.06 -2.36
C PHE A 439 -6.31 -22.80 -1.37
N VAL A 440 -5.03 -22.87 -1.72
CA VAL A 440 -3.95 -23.44 -0.90
C VAL A 440 -2.82 -22.43 -0.83
N GLY A 441 -2.50 -21.96 0.38
CA GLY A 441 -1.43 -20.97 0.65
C GLY A 441 -0.24 -21.50 1.46
N GLU A 442 -0.21 -22.78 1.82
CA GLU A 442 0.93 -23.37 2.55
C GLU A 442 2.01 -23.84 1.56
N GLU A 443 3.24 -23.32 1.70
CA GLU A 443 4.38 -23.76 0.90
C GLU A 443 4.66 -25.26 1.11
N GLY A 444 4.83 -25.99 0.01
CA GLY A 444 5.02 -27.44 -0.03
C GLY A 444 3.73 -28.26 0.10
N ALA A 445 2.58 -27.64 0.40
CA ALA A 445 1.31 -28.35 0.40
C ALA A 445 0.89 -28.76 -1.01
N THR A 446 0.22 -29.90 -1.13
CA THR A 446 -0.23 -30.44 -2.42
C THR A 446 -1.74 -30.57 -2.48
N GLN A 447 -2.33 -30.29 -3.65
CA GLN A 447 -3.74 -30.54 -3.92
C GLN A 447 -3.89 -31.48 -5.12
N THR A 448 -4.77 -32.48 -4.98
CA THR A 448 -5.13 -33.42 -6.05
C THR A 448 -6.47 -33.01 -6.67
N VAL A 449 -6.50 -32.90 -8.00
CA VAL A 449 -7.65 -32.49 -8.80
C VAL A 449 -8.00 -33.61 -9.76
N THR A 450 -9.26 -34.07 -9.74
CA THR A 450 -9.77 -35.05 -10.70
C THR A 450 -10.88 -34.41 -11.53
N PHE A 451 -10.77 -34.51 -12.85
CA PHE A 451 -11.75 -33.93 -13.78
C PHE A 451 -11.89 -34.78 -15.05
N THR A 452 -13.07 -34.74 -15.67
CA THR A 452 -13.30 -35.36 -16.99
C THR A 452 -13.14 -34.31 -18.07
N ALA A 453 -12.25 -34.56 -19.03
CA ALA A 453 -12.00 -33.64 -20.13
C ALA A 453 -13.24 -33.51 -21.03
N SER A 454 -13.60 -32.28 -21.40
CA SER A 454 -14.68 -32.00 -22.35
C SER A 454 -14.18 -31.14 -23.51
N GLU A 455 -14.87 -31.16 -24.64
CA GLU A 455 -14.55 -30.32 -25.81
C GLU A 455 -14.69 -28.81 -25.54
N GLU A 456 -15.33 -28.43 -24.43
CA GLU A 456 -15.53 -27.03 -24.04
C GLU A 456 -14.31 -26.45 -23.31
N MET A 457 -13.45 -27.29 -22.72
CA MET A 457 -12.26 -26.87 -21.98
C MET A 457 -11.25 -26.24 -22.94
N SER A 458 -10.75 -25.04 -22.59
CA SER A 458 -9.77 -24.33 -23.39
C SER A 458 -8.47 -24.06 -22.65
N GLU A 459 -8.53 -23.68 -21.38
CA GLU A 459 -7.39 -23.20 -20.62
C GLU A 459 -7.53 -23.59 -19.15
N TYR A 460 -6.40 -23.82 -18.49
CA TYR A 460 -6.31 -23.91 -17.04
C TYR A 460 -5.56 -22.70 -16.50
N TYR A 461 -5.90 -22.27 -15.29
CA TYR A 461 -5.29 -21.08 -14.70
C TYR A 461 -5.38 -21.04 -13.18
N CYS A 462 -4.61 -20.15 -12.56
CA CYS A 462 -4.80 -19.72 -11.17
C CYS A 462 -5.71 -18.49 -11.15
N GLN A 463 -6.77 -18.51 -10.33
CA GLN A 463 -7.70 -17.38 -10.22
C GLN A 463 -7.08 -16.16 -9.54
N VAL A 464 -5.97 -16.37 -8.81
CA VAL A 464 -5.21 -15.32 -8.10
C VAL A 464 -4.23 -14.63 -9.03
N HIS A 465 -3.55 -15.40 -9.89
CA HIS A 465 -2.54 -14.91 -10.83
C HIS A 465 -2.92 -15.23 -12.29
N PRO A 466 -4.09 -14.76 -12.78
CA PRO A 466 -4.64 -15.21 -14.06
C PRO A 466 -3.83 -14.77 -15.29
N ARG A 467 -2.91 -13.80 -15.12
CA ARG A 467 -2.02 -13.33 -16.20
C ARG A 467 -0.75 -14.15 -16.37
N SER A 468 -0.21 -14.67 -15.28
CA SER A 468 1.09 -15.34 -15.25
C SER A 468 0.97 -16.86 -15.13
N MET A 469 -0.07 -17.35 -14.44
CA MET A 469 -0.30 -18.77 -14.20
C MET A 469 -1.47 -19.28 -15.04
N GLN A 470 -1.28 -19.38 -16.35
CA GLN A 470 -2.32 -19.81 -17.30
C GLN A 470 -1.69 -20.62 -18.44
N GLY A 471 -2.22 -21.82 -18.70
CA GLY A 471 -1.77 -22.69 -19.78
C GLY A 471 -2.91 -23.23 -20.64
N ALA A 472 -2.59 -23.65 -21.86
CA ALA A 472 -3.56 -24.16 -22.82
C ALA A 472 -4.01 -25.59 -22.49
N ILE A 473 -5.26 -25.92 -22.82
CA ILE A 473 -5.78 -27.28 -22.86
C ILE A 473 -6.02 -27.66 -24.32
N GLU A 474 -5.37 -28.73 -24.78
CA GLU A 474 -5.51 -29.24 -26.14
C GLU A 474 -6.29 -30.55 -26.12
N ILE A 475 -7.50 -30.53 -26.68
CA ILE A 475 -8.35 -31.73 -26.79
C ILE A 475 -7.99 -32.51 -28.06
N GLY A 476 -7.37 -33.68 -27.88
CA GLY A 476 -7.16 -34.69 -28.91
C GLY A 476 -8.45 -35.45 -29.25
N ASN A 477 -8.60 -35.79 -30.53
CA ASN A 477 -9.74 -36.58 -31.05
C ASN A 477 -9.51 -38.09 -30.97
#